data_AF-A0A178WRQ7-F1
#
_entry.id   AF-A0A178WRQ7-F1
#
_cell.length_a   1.000
_cell.length_b   1.000
_cell.length_c   1.000
_cell.angle_alpha   90.00
_cell.angle_beta   90.00
_cell.angle_gamma   90.00
#
_symmetry.space_group_name_H-M   'P 1'
#
loop_
_entity.id
_entity.type
_entity.pdbx_description
1 polymer ?
#
loop_
_entity_poly.entity_id
_entity_poly.type
_entity_poly.pdbx_seq_one_letter_code
_entity_poly.pdbx_strand_id
1 'polypeptide(L)' 'MSGAWARVLVGVLMVVVGAVLYFVFHDVETPVIGLRQVGVVVGVLGVLELVAVAWRARTGASRR' A
#
# COMPACT_ATOMS: atom_id res chain seq x y z
N MET A 1 3.76 -16.76 -11.35
CA MET A 1 4.49 -15.89 -10.38
C MET A 1 4.29 -16.47 -8.99
N SER A 2 5.34 -16.66 -8.18
CA SER A 2 5.17 -17.17 -6.80
C SER A 2 4.37 -16.18 -5.94
N GLY A 3 3.55 -16.67 -5.01
CA GLY A 3 2.63 -15.83 -4.22
C GLY A 3 3.27 -14.69 -3.43
N ALA A 4 4.56 -14.78 -3.08
CA ALA A 4 5.28 -13.70 -2.40
C ALA A 4 5.49 -12.46 -3.29
N TRP A 5 5.94 -12.65 -4.53
CA TRP A 5 6.13 -11.56 -5.50
C TRP A 5 4.81 -10.86 -5.85
N ALA A 6 3.69 -11.59 -5.86
CA ALA A 6 2.37 -11.01 -6.07
C ALA A 6 1.98 -10.05 -4.93
N ARG A 7 2.26 -10.41 -3.66
CA ARG A 7 1.96 -9.54 -2.50
C ARG A 7 2.81 -8.28 -2.49
N VAL A 8 4.10 -8.40 -2.81
CA VAL A 8 4.98 -7.23 -2.97
C VAL A 8 4.44 -6.29 -4.05
N LEU A 9 4.07 -6.84 -5.20
CA LEU A 9 3.52 -6.04 -6.30
C LEU A 9 2.23 -5.31 -5.91
N VAL A 10 1.32 -5.99 -5.19
CA VAL A 10 0.08 -5.37 -4.68
C VAL A 10 0.40 -4.25 -3.69
N GLY A 11 1.29 -4.48 -2.72
CA GLY A 11 1.71 -3.45 -1.78
C GLY A 11 2.29 -2.22 -2.48
N VAL A 12 3.18 -2.42 -3.45
CA VAL A 12 3.75 -1.33 -4.26
C VAL A 12 2.67 -0.58 -5.04
N LEU A 13 1.77 -1.29 -5.72
CA LEU A 13 0.66 -0.68 -6.47
C LEU A 13 -0.23 0.16 -5.55
N MET A 14 -0.56 -0.33 -4.36
CA MET A 14 -1.34 0.42 -3.38
C MET A 14 -0.63 1.69 -2.93
N VAL A 15 0.67 1.64 -2.66
CA VAL A 15 1.45 2.84 -2.31
C VAL A 15 1.43 3.86 -3.46
N VAL A 16 1.66 3.42 -4.70
CA VAL A 16 1.67 4.30 -5.87
C VAL A 16 0.29 4.92 -6.10
N VAL A 17 -0.78 4.11 -6.09
CA VAL A 17 -2.15 4.60 -6.26
C VAL A 17 -2.52 5.58 -5.14
N GLY A 18 -2.18 5.25 -3.89
CA GLY A 18 -2.40 6.14 -2.75
C GLY A 18 -1.68 7.49 -2.91
N ALA A 19 -0.42 7.46 -3.35
CA ALA A 19 0.35 8.67 -3.64
C ALA A 19 -0.27 9.50 -4.78
N VAL A 20 -0.70 8.87 -5.87
CA VAL A 20 -1.39 9.54 -6.98
C VAL A 20 -2.69 10.19 -6.49
N LEU A 21 -3.52 9.46 -5.76
CA LEU A 21 -4.76 9.99 -5.18
C LEU A 21 -4.50 11.17 -4.22
N TYR A 22 -3.40 11.14 -3.49
CA TYR A 22 -3.04 12.21 -2.56
C TYR A 22 -2.51 13.47 -3.25
N PHE A 23 -1.58 13.33 -4.20
CA PHE A 23 -0.88 14.46 -4.82
C PHE A 23 -1.61 15.01 -6.06
N VAL A 24 -2.20 14.14 -6.89
CA VAL A 24 -2.84 14.55 -8.15
C VAL A 24 -4.27 15.05 -7.90
N PHE A 25 -5.02 14.35 -7.05
CA PHE A 25 -6.44 14.64 -6.79
C PHE A 25 -6.65 15.49 -5.53
N HIS A 26 -5.72 16.40 -5.24
CA HIS A 26 -5.78 17.21 -4.02
C HIS A 26 -7.00 18.14 -3.94
N ASP A 27 -7.51 18.58 -5.09
CA ASP A 27 -8.67 19.47 -5.21
C ASP A 27 -10.01 18.74 -5.35
N VAL A 28 -10.01 17.41 -5.40
CA VAL A 28 -11.23 16.63 -5.63
C VAL A 28 -11.84 16.19 -4.30
N GLU A 29 -12.74 17.03 -3.82
CA GLU A 29 -13.59 16.76 -2.66
C GLU A 29 -14.88 16.09 -3.13
N THR A 30 -15.08 14.81 -2.81
CA THR A 30 -16.40 14.18 -2.99
C THR A 30 -17.27 14.50 -1.76
N PRO A 31 -18.62 14.44 -1.87
CA PRO A 31 -19.53 14.93 -0.82
C PRO A 31 -19.37 14.27 0.56
N VAL A 32 -18.71 13.12 0.63
CA VAL A 32 -18.57 12.31 1.86
C VAL A 32 -17.10 12.20 2.30
N ILE A 33 -16.16 12.03 1.37
CA ILE A 33 -14.73 11.82 1.66
C ILE A 33 -13.87 12.47 0.57
N GLY A 34 -12.84 13.24 0.94
CA GLY A 34 -11.90 13.77 -0.04
C GLY A 34 -11.04 12.67 -0.65
N LEU A 35 -10.77 12.71 -1.97
CA LEU A 35 -9.90 11.72 -2.63
C LEU A 35 -8.50 11.69 -2.00
N ARG A 36 -8.06 12.82 -1.44
CA ARG A 36 -6.83 12.90 -0.67
C ARG A 36 -6.83 12.02 0.58
N GLN A 37 -7.94 11.96 1.33
CA GLN A 37 -8.06 11.09 2.51
C GLN A 37 -8.02 9.61 2.11
N VAL A 38 -8.71 9.26 1.02
CA VAL A 38 -8.65 7.91 0.43
C VAL A 38 -7.22 7.57 0.03
N GLY A 39 -6.51 8.49 -0.61
CA GLY A 39 -5.12 8.34 -1.00
C GLY A 39 -4.19 8.03 0.18
N VAL A 40 -4.34 8.74 1.30
CA VAL A 40 -3.59 8.45 2.54
C VAL A 40 -3.87 7.03 3.02
N VAL A 41 -5.15 6.65 3.13
CA VAL A 41 -5.54 5.33 3.66
C VAL A 41 -4.98 4.22 2.78
N VAL A 42 -5.17 4.30 1.47
CA VAL A 42 -4.67 3.31 0.51
C VAL A 42 -3.14 3.22 0.56
N GLY A 43 -2.45 4.37 0.63
CA GLY A 43 -1.00 4.41 0.74
C GLY A 43 -0.49 3.74 2.02
N VAL A 44 -1.10 4.04 3.17
CA VAL A 44 -0.73 3.43 4.46
C VAL A 44 -0.95 1.92 4.44
N LEU A 45 -2.08 1.45 3.91
CA LEU A 45 -2.35 0.01 3.78
C LEU A 45 -1.31 -0.68 2.88
N GLY A 46 -0.91 -0.04 1.78
CA GLY A 46 0.16 -0.54 0.92
C GLY A 46 1.50 -0.67 1.65
N VAL A 47 1.88 0.33 2.45
CA VAL A 47 3.09 0.27 3.29
C VAL A 47 3.01 -0.86 4.30
N LEU A 48 1.86 -1.02 4.98
CA LEU A 48 1.67 -2.08 5.97
C LEU A 48 1.78 -3.48 5.36
N GLU A 49 1.25 -3.70 4.14
CA GLU A 49 1.41 -4.96 3.42
C GLU A 49 2.89 -5.25 3.13
N LEU A 50 3.65 -4.25 2.67
CA LEU A 50 5.09 -4.40 2.43
C LEU A 50 5.86 -4.72 3.72
N VAL A 51 5.53 -4.06 4.82
CA VAL A 51 6.10 -4.33 6.15
C VAL A 51 5.76 -5.76 6.59
N ALA A 52 4.52 -6.20 6.41
CA ALA A 52 4.10 -7.56 6.77
C ALA A 52 4.84 -8.63 5.94
N VAL A 53 5.01 -8.41 4.63
CA VAL A 53 5.79 -9.29 3.76
C VAL A 53 7.26 -9.34 4.20
N ALA A 54 7.87 -8.18 4.49
CA ALA A 54 9.25 -8.09 4.96
C ALA A 54 9.45 -8.79 6.31
N TRP A 55 8.52 -8.59 7.26
CA TRP A 55 8.55 -9.27 8.56
C TRP A 55 8.49 -10.79 8.35
N ARG A 56 7.54 -11.26 7.53
CA ARG A 56 7.35 -12.70 7.29
C ARG A 56 8.56 -13.34 6.62
N ALA A 57 9.25 -12.63 5.73
CA ALA A 57 10.51 -13.08 5.16
C ALA A 57 11.60 -13.20 6.24
N ARG A 58 11.70 -12.22 7.15
CA ARG A 58 12.68 -12.22 8.25
C ARG A 58 12.43 -13.34 9.27
N THR A 59 11.19 -13.55 9.71
CA THR A 59 10.87 -14.60 10.69
C THR A 59 10.89 -16.00 10.08
N GLY A 60 10.59 -16.13 8.78
CA GLY A 60 10.75 -17.38 8.04
C GLY A 60 12.21 -17.81 7.90
N ALA A 61 13.13 -16.85 7.73
CA ALA A 61 14.57 -17.11 7.71
C ALA A 61 15.14 -17.49 9.10
N SER A 62 14.61 -16.89 10.18
CA SER A 62 15.08 -17.14 11.56
C SER A 62 14.61 -18.47 12.17
N ARG A 63 13.73 -19.22 11.50
CA ARG A 63 13.22 -20.53 11.95
C ARG A 63 13.86 -21.73 11.23
N ARG A 64 14.85 -21.49 10.36
CA ARG A 64 15.64 -22.53 9.68
C ARG A 64 17.06 -22.51 10.23
#